data_AF-A0A8B7R8E9-F1
#
_entry.id   AF-A0A8B7R8E9-F1
#
_cell.length_a   1.000
_cell.length_b   1.000
_cell.length_c   1.000
_cell.angle_alpha   90.00
_cell.angle_beta   90.00
_cell.angle_gamma   90.00
#
_symmetry.space_group_name_H-M   'P 1'
#
loop_
_entity.id
_entity.type
_entity.pdbx_description
1 polymer ?
#
loop_
_entity_poly.entity_id
_entity_poly.type
_entity_poly.pdbx_seq_one_letter_code
_entity_poly.pdbx_strand_id
1 'polypeptide(L)'
;GATYWAGPKLGEPYSVNTLRLQGSAKELSPATLEKRRRRKQERDRKKRKRKELRAQAKAAKAAEAAGAATPPPEAPVGEAQAQPALLFNKVEVSAEEPASKAQRRKEKRRKLKGNLTPLTGKNYRQLLERLQARQSQLEELRAQDAGKARELETKTQWTNVLYKAEGVKIRDDERLLQEALKRKEKRRAQRQRQWEKRTAHVVDKMQRRQDQRRQNLRKKKVAKVERRLEKARKKGRILPQDLERAGLA
;
A
#
# COMPACT_ATOMS: atom_id res chain seq x y z
N GLY A 1 -40.28 25.28 33.72
CA GLY A 1 -38.89 25.33 34.20
C GLY A 1 -38.07 24.35 33.40
N ALA A 2 -37.04 24.84 32.69
CA ALA A 2 -36.19 24.07 31.81
C ALA A 2 -35.30 23.09 32.58
N THR A 3 -35.22 21.83 32.15
CA THR A 3 -34.17 20.90 32.56
C THR A 3 -33.23 20.64 31.38
N TYR A 4 -31.96 20.92 31.62
CA TYR A 4 -30.86 20.99 30.68
C TYR A 4 -30.54 19.64 30.02
N TRP A 5 -30.38 19.66 28.70
CA TRP A 5 -29.69 18.63 27.95
C TRP A 5 -28.19 18.69 28.26
N ALA A 6 -27.69 17.73 29.04
CA ALA A 6 -26.24 17.52 29.20
C ALA A 6 -25.72 16.68 28.02
N GLY A 7 -25.09 17.35 27.05
CA GLY A 7 -24.34 16.69 25.99
C GLY A 7 -23.09 15.99 26.56
N PRO A 8 -22.66 14.83 26.01
CA PRO A 8 -21.48 14.14 26.49
C PRO A 8 -20.22 14.96 26.21
N LYS A 9 -19.47 15.23 27.28
CA LYS A 9 -18.17 15.91 27.29
C LYS A 9 -17.17 15.19 26.38
N LEU A 10 -16.54 15.97 25.50
CA LEU A 10 -15.34 15.61 24.76
C LEU A 10 -14.18 15.36 25.72
N GLY A 11 -13.62 14.15 25.73
CA GLY A 11 -12.31 13.91 26.35
C GLY A 11 -12.11 12.56 27.01
N GLU A 12 -12.24 11.45 26.29
CA GLU A 12 -11.61 10.18 26.70
C GLU A 12 -11.02 9.48 25.47
N PRO A 13 -9.73 9.05 25.51
CA PRO A 13 -9.12 8.32 24.41
C PRO A 13 -9.74 6.92 24.32
N TYR A 14 -10.52 6.69 23.27
CA TYR A 14 -11.05 5.38 22.92
C TYR A 14 -9.93 4.33 22.86
N SER A 15 -9.86 3.49 23.90
CA SER A 15 -9.07 2.27 23.93
C SER A 15 -9.64 1.28 22.92
N VAL A 16 -9.02 1.19 21.74
CA VAL A 16 -9.42 0.28 20.64
C VAL A 16 -8.94 -1.15 20.94
N ASN A 17 -9.35 -1.75 22.07
CA ASN A 17 -8.94 -3.12 22.39
C ASN A 17 -9.95 -4.01 23.14
N THR A 18 -11.23 -3.64 23.26
CA THR A 18 -12.22 -4.47 23.97
C THR A 18 -13.27 -5.15 23.08
N LEU A 19 -13.18 -5.04 21.74
CA LEU A 19 -14.09 -5.74 20.80
C LEU A 19 -13.41 -6.90 20.06
N ARG A 20 -12.69 -7.76 20.80
CA ARG A 20 -12.17 -9.04 20.27
C ARG A 20 -12.41 -10.20 21.22
N LEU A 21 -13.56 -10.25 21.88
CA LEU A 21 -13.96 -11.38 22.71
C LEU A 21 -15.40 -11.82 22.47
N GLN A 22 -15.91 -11.68 21.25
CA GLN A 22 -17.14 -12.34 20.83
C GLN A 22 -17.00 -12.83 19.39
N GLY A 23 -16.16 -13.84 19.21
CA GLY A 23 -15.90 -14.49 17.92
C GLY A 23 -15.74 -15.98 18.12
N SER A 24 -16.87 -16.68 18.18
CA SER A 24 -17.04 -18.13 18.06
C SER A 24 -16.16 -19.01 18.94
N ALA A 25 -16.73 -19.54 20.02
CA ALA A 25 -16.34 -20.82 20.61
C ALA A 25 -16.72 -21.98 19.65
N LYS A 26 -16.21 -21.93 18.42
CA LYS A 26 -16.19 -23.09 17.52
C LYS A 26 -14.80 -23.66 17.67
N GLU A 27 -14.71 -24.80 18.34
CA GLU A 27 -13.47 -25.55 18.48
C GLU A 27 -12.82 -25.62 17.09
N LEU A 28 -11.69 -24.92 16.96
CA LEU A 28 -10.89 -24.96 15.76
C LEU A 28 -10.52 -26.43 15.53
N SER A 29 -10.86 -26.99 14.37
CA SER A 29 -10.56 -28.39 14.05
C SER A 29 -9.11 -28.74 14.42
N PRO A 30 -8.78 -29.95 14.88
CA PRO A 30 -7.43 -30.31 15.32
C PRO A 30 -6.35 -29.94 14.28
N ALA A 31 -6.65 -30.09 12.98
CA ALA A 31 -5.77 -29.72 11.88
C ALA A 31 -5.43 -28.20 11.81
N THR A 32 -6.34 -27.31 12.21
CA THR A 32 -6.08 -25.85 12.24
C THR A 32 -5.29 -25.45 13.47
N LEU A 33 -5.50 -26.12 14.62
CA LEU A 33 -4.69 -25.95 15.82
C LEU A 33 -3.24 -26.40 15.60
N GLU A 34 -3.03 -27.54 14.94
CA GLU A 34 -1.69 -28.02 14.58
C GLU A 34 -0.95 -27.08 13.64
N LYS A 35 -1.62 -26.58 12.58
CA LYS A 35 -1.04 -25.57 11.68
C LYS A 35 -0.64 -24.30 12.43
N ARG A 36 -1.44 -23.88 13.42
CA ARG A 36 -1.14 -22.72 14.27
C ARG A 36 0.05 -22.99 15.21
N ARG A 37 0.14 -24.18 15.79
CA ARG A 37 1.28 -24.63 16.62
C ARG A 37 2.58 -24.66 15.82
N ARG A 38 2.56 -25.22 14.60
CA ARG A 38 3.70 -25.24 13.67
C ARG A 38 4.17 -23.82 13.31
N ARG A 39 3.24 -22.92 12.94
CA ARG A 39 3.57 -21.51 12.65
C ARG A 39 4.15 -20.76 13.85
N LYS A 40 3.67 -21.05 15.07
CA LYS A 40 4.22 -20.47 16.31
C LYS A 40 5.65 -20.95 16.54
N GLN A 41 5.90 -22.25 16.46
CA GLN A 41 7.24 -22.84 16.59
C GLN A 41 8.23 -22.30 15.55
N GLU A 42 7.81 -22.19 14.28
CA GLU A 42 8.64 -21.63 13.22
C GLU A 42 9.01 -20.15 13.49
N ARG A 43 8.03 -19.35 13.93
CA ARG A 43 8.24 -17.94 14.30
C ARG A 43 9.19 -17.81 15.49
N ASP A 44 9.07 -18.69 16.49
CA ASP A 44 9.93 -18.67 17.66
C ASP A 44 11.36 -19.12 17.31
N ARG A 45 11.53 -20.13 16.43
CA ARG A 45 12.84 -20.51 15.87
C ARG A 45 13.50 -19.34 15.12
N LYS A 46 12.77 -18.65 14.24
CA LYS A 46 13.27 -17.47 13.51
C LYS A 46 13.65 -16.32 14.45
N LYS A 47 12.84 -16.09 15.50
CA LYS A 47 13.15 -15.09 16.54
C LYS A 47 14.42 -15.43 17.32
N ARG A 48 14.62 -16.71 17.71
CA ARG A 48 15.84 -17.16 18.40
C ARG A 48 17.08 -16.94 17.54
N LYS A 49 17.07 -17.42 16.29
CA LYS A 49 18.16 -17.19 15.33
C LYS A 49 18.50 -15.71 15.14
N ARG A 50 17.49 -14.85 15.01
CA ARG A 50 17.70 -13.39 14.88
C ARG A 50 18.29 -12.76 16.16
N LYS A 51 17.89 -13.23 17.34
CA LYS A 51 18.46 -12.75 18.61
C LYS A 51 19.92 -13.20 18.75
N GLU A 52 20.23 -14.43 18.40
CA GLU A 52 21.58 -14.98 18.41
C GLU A 52 22.51 -14.24 17.46
N LEU A 53 22.10 -14.02 16.19
CA LEU A 53 22.88 -13.22 15.24
C LEU A 53 23.10 -11.78 15.74
N ARG A 54 22.11 -11.18 16.40
CA ARG A 54 22.26 -9.85 17.00
C ARG A 54 23.20 -9.86 18.20
N ALA A 55 23.22 -10.94 18.98
CA ALA A 55 24.15 -11.10 20.10
C ALA A 55 25.58 -11.33 19.59
N GLN A 56 25.77 -12.17 18.58
CA GLN A 56 27.06 -12.37 17.92
C GLN A 56 27.58 -11.09 17.28
N ALA A 57 26.74 -10.32 16.58
CA ALA A 57 27.15 -9.03 16.02
C ALA A 57 27.52 -8.01 17.11
N LYS A 58 26.83 -8.03 18.26
CA LYS A 58 27.19 -7.19 19.42
C LYS A 58 28.50 -7.65 20.06
N ALA A 59 28.72 -8.95 20.20
CA ALA A 59 29.96 -9.51 20.73
C ALA A 59 31.15 -9.23 19.81
N ALA A 60 30.98 -9.37 18.49
CA ALA A 60 31.99 -9.01 17.49
C ALA A 60 32.32 -7.51 17.55
N LYS A 61 31.31 -6.65 17.67
CA LYS A 61 31.52 -5.20 17.83
C LYS A 61 32.19 -4.85 19.16
N ALA A 62 31.91 -5.58 20.23
CA ALA A 62 32.57 -5.39 21.52
C ALA A 62 34.02 -5.90 21.52
N ALA A 63 34.30 -7.01 20.82
CA ALA A 63 35.66 -7.53 20.62
C ALA A 63 36.49 -6.60 19.73
N GLU A 64 35.90 -6.03 18.68
CA GLU A 64 36.52 -5.01 17.83
C GLU A 64 36.83 -3.73 18.63
N ALA A 65 35.91 -3.32 19.52
CA ALA A 65 36.12 -2.17 20.41
C ALA A 65 37.18 -2.45 21.50
N ALA A 66 37.34 -3.69 21.94
CA ALA A 66 38.39 -4.09 22.89
C ALA A 66 39.76 -4.29 22.21
N GLY A 67 39.79 -4.70 20.95
CA GLY A 67 41.01 -4.83 20.13
C GLY A 67 41.59 -3.49 19.66
N ALA A 68 40.85 -2.39 19.80
CA ALA A 68 41.32 -1.04 19.48
C ALA A 68 42.02 -0.31 20.66
N ALA A 69 42.22 -0.98 21.80
CA ALA A 69 42.95 -0.46 22.93
C ALA A 69 44.37 -1.05 23.01
N THR A 70 45.25 -0.64 22.10
CA THR A 70 46.71 -0.74 22.27
C THR A 70 47.26 0.61 22.75
N PRO A 71 48.14 0.64 23.78
CA PRO A 71 48.67 1.88 24.35
C PRO A 71 49.65 2.59 23.40
N PRO A 72 49.82 3.93 23.50
CA PRO A 72 50.58 4.74 22.56
C PRO A 72 52.10 4.60 22.80
N PRO A 73 52.94 4.63 21.74
CA PRO A 73 54.39 4.70 21.90
C PRO A 73 54.82 6.13 22.27
N GLU A 74 55.73 6.22 23.24
CA GLU A 74 56.38 7.44 23.72
C GLU A 74 57.24 8.09 22.61
N ALA A 75 57.16 9.41 22.50
CA ALA A 75 57.97 10.21 21.60
C ALA A 75 59.28 10.67 22.29
N PRO A 76 60.44 10.67 21.60
CA PRO A 76 61.59 11.42 22.04
C PRO A 76 61.51 12.89 21.58
N VAL A 77 61.98 13.78 22.45
CA VAL A 77 62.12 15.22 22.21
C VAL A 77 63.28 15.48 21.24
N GLY A 78 63.08 16.38 20.28
CA GLY A 78 64.12 16.85 19.36
C GLY A 78 63.72 18.18 18.70
N GLU A 79 64.67 19.11 18.66
CA GLU A 79 64.51 20.54 18.44
C GLU A 79 64.26 20.98 16.99
N ALA A 80 63.62 22.15 16.87
CA ALA A 80 63.75 23.21 15.85
C ALA A 80 64.11 22.84 14.39
N GLN A 81 63.16 23.06 13.48
CA GLN A 81 63.17 24.07 12.40
C GLN A 81 62.16 23.74 11.28
N ALA A 82 61.77 24.79 10.56
CA ALA A 82 60.95 24.82 9.33
C ALA A 82 59.42 24.85 9.51
N GLN A 83 58.89 26.06 9.39
CA GLN A 83 57.49 26.48 9.26
C GLN A 83 56.58 25.47 8.54
N PRO A 84 55.42 25.06 9.11
CA PRO A 84 54.27 24.77 8.29
C PRO A 84 53.59 26.10 7.99
N ALA A 85 53.73 26.58 6.76
CA ALA A 85 52.86 27.63 6.24
C ALA A 85 51.42 27.09 6.30
N LEU A 86 50.73 27.40 7.40
CA LEU A 86 49.30 27.21 7.55
C LEU A 86 48.64 28.14 6.53
N LEU A 87 48.41 27.61 5.32
CA LEU A 87 47.51 28.18 4.33
C LEU A 87 46.11 28.15 4.93
N PHE A 88 45.83 29.14 5.77
CA PHE A 88 44.50 29.43 6.25
C PHE A 88 43.71 29.91 5.03
N ASN A 89 42.99 28.98 4.41
CA ASN A 89 42.04 29.32 3.36
C ASN A 89 41.04 30.28 4.02
N LYS A 90 41.07 31.56 3.61
CA LYS A 90 40.25 32.61 4.19
C LYS A 90 38.79 32.23 3.93
N VAL A 91 38.11 31.71 4.95
CA VAL A 91 36.68 31.43 4.88
C VAL A 91 35.98 32.78 4.95
N GLU A 92 35.69 33.35 3.79
CA GLU A 92 34.78 34.49 3.68
C GLU A 92 33.37 33.99 4.01
N VAL A 93 32.89 34.34 5.20
CA VAL A 93 31.50 34.16 5.60
C VAL A 93 30.72 35.27 4.90
N SER A 94 30.29 35.02 3.67
CA SER A 94 29.36 35.89 2.96
C SER A 94 28.08 36.04 3.79
N ALA A 95 27.53 37.25 3.89
CA ALA A 95 26.34 37.60 4.68
C ALA A 95 25.03 36.94 4.20
N GLU A 96 25.08 36.10 3.17
CA GLU A 96 23.94 35.29 2.73
C GLU A 96 23.81 34.03 3.58
N GLU A 97 22.62 33.86 4.17
CA GLU A 97 22.17 32.63 4.83
C GLU A 97 22.65 31.39 4.05
N PRO A 98 23.42 30.47 4.68
CA PRO A 98 23.95 29.33 3.97
C PRO A 98 22.79 28.46 3.49
N ALA A 99 22.55 28.47 2.17
CA ALA A 99 21.53 27.65 1.54
C ALA A 99 21.52 26.24 2.13
N SER A 100 20.33 25.76 2.48
CA SER A 100 20.13 24.45 3.12
C SER A 100 20.91 23.36 2.39
N LYS A 101 21.40 22.34 3.11
CA LYS A 101 22.13 21.20 2.53
C LYS A 101 21.41 20.60 1.31
N ALA A 102 20.07 20.65 1.29
CA ALA A 102 19.25 20.23 0.16
C ALA A 102 19.34 21.16 -1.06
N GLN A 103 19.33 22.48 -0.86
CA GLN A 103 19.51 23.49 -1.92
C GLN A 103 20.90 23.37 -2.54
N ARG A 104 21.95 23.27 -1.72
CA ARG A 104 23.32 23.03 -2.19
C ARG A 104 23.45 21.76 -3.04
N ARG A 105 22.78 20.67 -2.64
CA ARG A 105 22.73 19.42 -3.44
C ARG A 105 21.97 19.61 -4.77
N LYS A 106 20.86 20.35 -4.76
CA LYS A 106 20.08 20.65 -5.96
C LYS A 106 20.87 21.50 -6.95
N GLU A 107 21.57 22.52 -6.46
CA GLU A 107 22.45 23.37 -7.29
C GLU A 107 23.63 22.60 -7.87
N LYS A 108 24.32 21.78 -7.06
CA LYS A 108 25.36 20.87 -7.55
C LYS A 108 24.83 19.95 -8.65
N ARG A 109 23.62 19.41 -8.47
CA ARG A 109 22.97 18.57 -9.49
C ARG A 109 22.62 19.37 -10.75
N ARG A 110 22.15 20.62 -10.61
CA ARG A 110 21.88 21.51 -11.75
C ARG A 110 23.15 21.84 -12.53
N LYS A 111 24.28 22.07 -11.83
CA LYS A 111 25.58 22.32 -12.45
C LYS A 111 26.09 21.09 -13.23
N LEU A 112 25.96 19.89 -12.65
CA LEU A 112 26.48 18.65 -13.26
C LEU A 112 25.58 18.05 -14.35
N LYS A 113 24.26 18.07 -14.14
CA LYS A 113 23.28 17.34 -14.96
C LYS A 113 22.33 18.28 -15.72
N GLY A 114 22.48 19.59 -15.54
CA GLY A 114 21.62 20.60 -16.15
C GLY A 114 20.21 20.59 -15.59
N ASN A 115 19.27 21.09 -16.40
CA ASN A 115 17.84 21.14 -16.08
C ASN A 115 17.08 19.88 -16.52
N LEU A 116 17.77 18.83 -16.98
CA LEU A 116 17.14 17.57 -17.37
C LEU A 116 16.64 16.81 -16.14
N THR A 117 15.32 16.83 -15.95
CA THR A 117 14.68 16.07 -14.87
C THR A 117 14.59 14.59 -15.25
N PRO A 118 15.01 13.64 -14.41
CA PRO A 118 14.92 12.23 -14.76
C PRO A 118 13.44 11.77 -14.77
N LEU A 119 13.06 10.98 -15.77
CA LEU A 119 11.72 10.38 -15.87
C LEU A 119 11.56 9.29 -14.80
N THR A 120 11.02 9.69 -13.66
CA THR A 120 10.96 8.87 -12.45
C THR A 120 9.55 8.80 -11.88
N GLY A 121 9.29 7.76 -11.09
CA GLY A 121 8.02 7.59 -10.39
C GLY A 121 7.02 6.65 -11.09
N LYS A 122 5.79 6.62 -10.59
CA LYS A 122 4.71 5.67 -10.98
C LYS A 122 3.51 6.36 -11.66
N ASN A 123 3.68 7.62 -12.05
CA ASN A 123 2.67 8.40 -12.76
C ASN A 123 2.86 8.20 -14.26
N TYR A 124 2.43 7.04 -14.76
CA TYR A 124 2.68 6.65 -16.15
C TYR A 124 2.06 7.60 -17.19
N ARG A 125 0.96 8.29 -16.87
CA ARG A 125 0.35 9.31 -17.75
C ARG A 125 1.27 10.54 -17.93
N GLN A 126 1.65 11.16 -16.82
CA GLN A 126 2.58 12.29 -16.81
C GLN A 126 3.96 11.93 -17.42
N LEU A 127 4.41 10.68 -17.23
CA LEU A 127 5.66 10.22 -17.84
C LEU A 127 5.55 10.10 -19.36
N LEU A 128 4.41 9.60 -19.88
CA LEU A 128 4.15 9.57 -21.32
C LEU A 128 4.08 10.98 -21.90
N GLU A 129 3.34 11.90 -21.27
CA GLU A 129 3.24 13.30 -21.71
C GLU A 129 4.62 13.98 -21.77
N ARG A 130 5.45 13.79 -20.73
CA ARG A 130 6.81 14.34 -20.71
C ARG A 130 7.73 13.72 -21.75
N LEU A 131 7.56 12.44 -22.02
CA LEU A 131 8.36 11.72 -23.01
C LEU A 131 7.99 12.21 -24.42
N GLN A 132 6.69 12.31 -24.72
CA GLN A 132 6.18 12.81 -25.98
C GLN A 132 6.60 14.27 -26.21
N ALA A 133 6.51 15.13 -25.18
CA ALA A 133 6.97 16.51 -25.27
C ALA A 133 8.48 16.62 -25.54
N ARG A 134 9.30 15.69 -25.03
CA ARG A 134 10.74 15.65 -25.35
C ARG A 134 11.00 15.20 -26.77
N GLN A 135 10.25 14.21 -27.25
CA GLN A 135 10.35 13.72 -28.62
C GLN A 135 9.95 14.82 -29.61
N SER A 136 8.84 15.52 -29.37
CA SER A 136 8.40 16.61 -30.23
C SER A 136 9.42 17.76 -30.27
N GLN A 137 9.97 18.16 -29.12
CA GLN A 137 11.04 19.18 -29.06
C GLN A 137 12.29 18.76 -29.85
N LEU A 138 12.67 17.48 -29.77
CA LEU A 138 13.80 16.97 -30.56
C LEU A 138 13.48 16.92 -32.05
N GLU A 139 12.26 16.55 -32.44
CA GLU A 139 11.81 16.53 -33.83
C GLU A 139 11.76 17.95 -34.44
N GLU A 140 11.21 18.92 -33.71
CA GLU A 140 11.22 20.34 -34.08
C GLU A 140 12.65 20.86 -34.26
N LEU A 141 13.56 20.53 -33.34
CA LEU A 141 14.97 20.91 -33.44
C LEU A 141 15.71 20.19 -34.56
N ARG A 142 15.36 18.94 -34.87
CA ARG A 142 15.94 18.22 -36.04
C ARG A 142 15.51 18.87 -37.36
N ALA A 143 14.28 19.38 -37.43
CA ALA A 143 13.78 20.07 -38.61
C ALA A 143 14.47 21.43 -38.83
N GLN A 144 14.85 22.13 -37.75
CA GLN A 144 15.58 23.39 -37.82
C GLN A 144 17.09 23.18 -38.00
N ASP A 145 17.72 22.44 -37.08
CA ASP A 145 19.17 22.28 -36.94
C ASP A 145 19.55 20.86 -36.49
N ALA A 146 19.89 19.99 -37.45
CA ALA A 146 20.26 18.60 -37.16
C ALA A 146 21.49 18.46 -36.22
N GLY A 147 22.45 19.39 -36.28
CA GLY A 147 23.64 19.37 -35.41
C GLY A 147 23.30 19.59 -33.94
N LYS A 148 22.52 20.63 -33.64
CA LYS A 148 22.07 20.94 -32.27
C LYS A 148 21.20 19.82 -31.69
N ALA A 149 20.36 19.19 -32.52
CA ALA A 149 19.57 18.04 -32.08
C ALA A 149 20.44 16.86 -31.62
N ARG A 150 21.49 16.51 -32.39
CA ARG A 150 22.45 15.45 -32.01
C ARG A 150 23.19 15.77 -30.72
N GLU A 151 23.58 17.03 -30.51
CA GLU A 151 24.18 17.45 -29.24
C GLU A 151 23.22 17.33 -28.06
N LEU A 152 21.95 17.68 -28.22
CA LEU A 152 20.95 17.51 -27.16
C LEU A 152 20.65 16.05 -26.86
N GLU A 153 20.59 15.20 -27.89
CA GLU A 153 20.43 13.76 -27.73
C GLU A 153 21.58 13.14 -26.95
N THR A 154 22.82 13.44 -27.34
CA THR A 154 24.02 12.97 -26.64
C THR A 154 24.05 13.48 -25.19
N LYS A 155 23.76 14.77 -24.95
CA LYS A 155 23.63 15.32 -23.58
C LYS A 155 22.54 14.58 -22.78
N THR A 156 21.41 14.26 -23.40
CA THR A 156 20.31 13.50 -22.76
C THR A 156 20.75 12.07 -22.42
N GLN A 157 21.45 11.39 -23.34
CA GLN A 157 21.95 10.04 -23.11
C GLN A 157 22.97 10.01 -21.97
N TRP A 158 23.95 10.91 -21.95
CA TRP A 158 24.95 10.99 -20.88
C TRP A 158 24.35 11.33 -19.52
N THR A 159 23.44 12.30 -19.46
CA THR A 159 22.73 12.62 -18.21
C THR A 159 21.89 11.45 -17.71
N ASN A 160 21.26 10.69 -18.60
CA ASN A 160 20.55 9.46 -18.26
C ASN A 160 21.49 8.40 -17.67
N VAL A 161 22.68 8.19 -18.24
CA VAL A 161 23.69 7.28 -17.67
C VAL A 161 24.11 7.74 -16.27
N LEU A 162 24.39 9.04 -16.08
CA LEU A 162 24.75 9.60 -14.77
C LEU A 162 23.65 9.41 -13.71
N TYR A 163 22.38 9.49 -14.10
CA TYR A 163 21.26 9.21 -13.20
C TYR A 163 21.09 7.71 -12.90
N LYS A 164 21.30 6.84 -13.89
CA LYS A 164 21.29 5.38 -13.69
C LYS A 164 22.41 4.96 -12.72
N ALA A 165 23.61 5.55 -12.86
CA ALA A 165 24.74 5.33 -11.96
C ALA A 165 24.47 5.85 -10.53
N GLU A 166 23.74 6.95 -10.37
CA GLU A 166 23.26 7.43 -9.05
C GLU A 166 22.22 6.48 -8.42
N GLY A 167 21.71 5.48 -9.17
CA GLY A 167 20.70 4.53 -8.71
C GLY A 167 19.26 4.99 -8.98
N VAL A 168 19.07 6.05 -9.76
CA VAL A 168 17.75 6.55 -10.14
C VAL A 168 17.15 5.63 -11.22
N LYS A 169 15.96 5.09 -10.95
CA LYS A 169 15.23 4.24 -11.91
C LYS A 169 14.51 5.09 -12.94
N ILE A 170 15.16 5.27 -14.08
CA ILE A 170 14.66 6.02 -15.24
C ILE A 170 13.72 5.14 -16.07
N ARG A 171 12.59 5.69 -16.53
CA ARG A 171 11.56 5.01 -17.33
C ARG A 171 11.26 5.79 -18.60
N ASP A 172 12.07 5.55 -19.63
CA ASP A 172 12.05 6.33 -20.88
C ASP A 172 11.43 5.55 -22.06
N ASP A 173 10.89 4.35 -21.81
CA ASP A 173 10.31 3.51 -22.85
C ASP A 173 8.79 3.73 -22.94
N GLU A 174 8.33 4.30 -24.06
CA GLU A 174 6.91 4.59 -24.27
C GLU A 174 6.03 3.34 -24.19
N ARG A 175 6.46 2.26 -24.88
CA ARG A 175 5.73 0.97 -24.91
C ARG A 175 5.54 0.41 -23.49
N LEU A 176 6.60 0.41 -22.68
CA LEU A 176 6.54 -0.11 -21.30
C LEU A 176 5.67 0.79 -20.39
N LEU A 177 5.67 2.10 -20.61
CA LEU A 177 4.81 3.04 -19.89
C LEU A 177 3.33 2.82 -20.23
N GLN A 178 3.00 2.65 -21.51
CA GLN A 178 1.64 2.33 -21.97
C GLN A 178 1.17 0.97 -21.39
N GLU A 179 2.02 -0.05 -21.42
CA GLU A 179 1.71 -1.34 -20.79
C GLU A 179 1.52 -1.23 -19.28
N ALA A 180 2.35 -0.44 -18.60
CA ALA A 180 2.23 -0.23 -17.16
C ALA A 180 0.92 0.48 -16.81
N LEU A 181 0.47 1.40 -17.68
CA LEU A 181 -0.83 2.06 -17.60
C LEU A 181 -1.96 1.03 -17.79
N LYS A 182 -1.92 0.22 -18.85
CA LYS A 182 -2.87 -0.88 -19.09
C LYS A 182 -2.93 -1.85 -17.89
N ARG A 183 -1.80 -2.24 -17.32
CA ARG A 183 -1.71 -3.08 -16.11
C ARG A 183 -2.31 -2.39 -14.87
N LYS A 184 -2.20 -1.07 -14.75
CA LYS A 184 -2.81 -0.29 -13.66
C LYS A 184 -4.33 -0.25 -13.80
N GLU A 185 -4.83 -0.10 -15.02
CA GLU A 185 -6.26 -0.09 -15.34
C GLU A 185 -6.88 -1.48 -15.16
N LYS A 186 -6.25 -2.54 -15.66
CA LYS A 186 -6.68 -3.93 -15.42
C LYS A 186 -6.84 -4.22 -13.92
N ARG A 187 -5.89 -3.81 -13.07
CA ARG A 187 -5.98 -3.96 -11.61
C ARG A 187 -7.08 -3.09 -10.97
N ARG A 188 -7.40 -1.94 -11.55
CA ARG A 188 -8.55 -1.12 -11.10
C ARG A 188 -9.86 -1.80 -11.46
N ALA A 189 -10.02 -2.25 -12.70
CA ALA A 189 -11.19 -2.97 -13.18
C ALA A 189 -11.42 -4.27 -12.39
N GLN A 190 -10.37 -5.03 -12.09
CA GLN A 190 -10.49 -6.25 -11.27
C GLN A 190 -10.98 -5.93 -9.85
N ARG A 191 -10.45 -4.87 -9.22
CA ARG A 191 -10.93 -4.44 -7.90
C ARG A 191 -12.39 -4.00 -7.98
N GLN A 192 -12.74 -3.19 -8.97
CA GLN A 192 -14.11 -2.73 -9.19
C GLN A 192 -15.08 -3.92 -9.30
N ARG A 193 -14.80 -4.88 -10.18
CA ARG A 193 -15.58 -6.11 -10.33
C ARG A 193 -15.70 -6.91 -9.04
N GLN A 194 -14.63 -7.01 -8.25
CA GLN A 194 -14.68 -7.72 -6.97
C GLN A 194 -15.59 -7.00 -5.96
N TRP A 195 -15.56 -5.67 -5.94
CA TRP A 195 -16.44 -4.88 -5.08
C TRP A 195 -17.91 -4.99 -5.52
N GLU A 196 -18.18 -4.87 -6.81
CA GLU A 196 -19.52 -5.09 -7.39
C GLU A 196 -20.06 -6.48 -7.09
N LYS A 197 -19.23 -7.53 -7.21
CA LYS A 197 -19.63 -8.89 -6.82
C LYS A 197 -19.99 -8.99 -5.34
N ARG A 198 -19.25 -8.31 -4.46
CA ARG A 198 -19.53 -8.32 -3.02
C ARG A 198 -20.84 -7.59 -2.71
N THR A 199 -21.08 -6.42 -3.32
CA THR A 199 -22.32 -5.66 -3.10
C THR A 199 -23.52 -6.43 -3.65
N ALA A 200 -23.43 -6.96 -4.87
CA ALA A 200 -24.47 -7.80 -5.46
C ALA A 200 -24.78 -9.03 -4.58
N HIS A 201 -23.76 -9.70 -4.05
CA HIS A 201 -23.94 -10.85 -3.15
C HIS A 201 -24.67 -10.49 -1.84
N VAL A 202 -24.40 -9.31 -1.29
CA VAL A 202 -25.11 -8.84 -0.08
C VAL A 202 -26.58 -8.57 -0.39
N VAL A 203 -26.86 -7.91 -1.52
CA VAL A 203 -28.24 -7.62 -1.96
C VAL A 203 -29.00 -8.92 -2.26
N ASP A 204 -28.41 -9.86 -2.99
CA ASP A 204 -28.99 -11.18 -3.27
C ASP A 204 -29.32 -11.94 -1.98
N LYS A 205 -28.39 -11.98 -1.01
CA LYS A 205 -28.66 -12.59 0.30
C LYS A 205 -29.81 -11.93 1.04
N MET A 206 -29.93 -10.61 0.97
CA MET A 206 -31.02 -9.88 1.59
C MET A 206 -32.36 -10.20 0.92
N GLN A 207 -32.39 -10.21 -0.42
CA GLN A 207 -33.57 -10.56 -1.22
C GLN A 207 -34.01 -11.99 -0.94
N ARG A 208 -33.11 -12.98 -1.01
CA ARG A 208 -33.41 -14.38 -0.68
C ARG A 208 -34.03 -14.56 0.70
N ARG A 209 -33.54 -13.83 1.72
CA ARG A 209 -34.14 -13.88 3.06
C ARG A 209 -35.55 -13.30 3.08
N GLN A 210 -35.78 -12.19 2.38
CA GLN A 210 -37.11 -11.60 2.28
C GLN A 210 -38.06 -12.52 1.50
N ASP A 211 -37.62 -13.11 0.40
CA ASP A 211 -38.41 -14.02 -0.42
C ASP A 211 -38.76 -15.30 0.35
N GLN A 212 -37.81 -15.87 1.09
CA GLN A 212 -38.08 -17.00 1.97
C GLN A 212 -39.14 -16.65 3.02
N ARG A 213 -39.06 -15.45 3.62
CA ARG A 213 -40.07 -14.97 4.57
C ARG A 213 -41.44 -14.83 3.90
N ARG A 214 -41.51 -14.24 2.70
CA ARG A 214 -42.76 -14.08 1.93
C ARG A 214 -43.36 -15.43 1.58
N GLN A 215 -42.56 -16.39 1.11
CA GLN A 215 -43.01 -17.74 0.81
C GLN A 215 -43.51 -18.47 2.06
N ASN A 216 -42.80 -18.38 3.19
CA ASN A 216 -43.23 -19.00 4.45
C ASN A 216 -44.56 -18.40 4.95
N LEU A 217 -44.75 -17.08 4.81
CA LEU A 217 -46.01 -16.43 5.14
C LEU A 217 -47.16 -16.87 4.22
N ARG A 218 -46.91 -16.99 2.90
CA ARG A 218 -47.90 -17.54 1.95
C ARG A 218 -48.28 -18.97 2.31
N LYS A 219 -47.30 -19.85 2.56
CA LYS A 219 -47.53 -21.23 3.01
C LYS A 219 -48.34 -21.29 4.31
N LYS A 220 -48.05 -20.43 5.30
CA LYS A 220 -48.84 -20.35 6.54
C LYS A 220 -50.29 -19.91 6.29
N LYS A 221 -50.53 -18.97 5.39
CA LYS A 221 -51.88 -18.52 5.01
C LYS A 221 -52.66 -19.67 4.35
N VAL A 222 -52.06 -20.34 3.37
CA VAL A 222 -52.66 -21.49 2.68
C VAL A 222 -52.96 -22.61 3.67
N ALA A 223 -51.98 -23.03 4.48
CA ALA A 223 -52.16 -24.06 5.51
C ALA A 223 -53.27 -23.71 6.53
N LYS A 224 -53.46 -22.42 6.86
CA LYS A 224 -54.56 -21.98 7.74
C LYS A 224 -55.92 -22.17 7.08
N VAL A 225 -56.02 -21.91 5.78
CA VAL A 225 -57.24 -22.13 4.99
C VAL A 225 -57.48 -23.64 4.84
N GLU A 226 -56.48 -24.42 4.46
CA GLU A 226 -56.56 -25.88 4.34
C GLU A 226 -57.01 -26.53 5.65
N ARG A 227 -56.40 -26.17 6.79
CA ARG A 227 -56.83 -26.66 8.12
C ARG A 227 -58.28 -26.31 8.45
N ARG A 228 -58.80 -25.17 7.97
CA ARG A 228 -60.21 -24.80 8.15
C ARG A 228 -61.11 -25.68 7.27
N LEU A 229 -60.72 -25.92 6.02
CA LEU A 229 -61.42 -26.80 5.09
C LEU A 229 -61.44 -28.25 5.61
N GLU A 230 -60.29 -28.78 6.05
CA GLU A 230 -60.19 -30.12 6.66
C GLU A 230 -61.08 -30.29 7.90
N LYS A 231 -61.13 -29.27 8.77
CA LYS A 231 -62.03 -29.28 9.93
C LYS A 231 -63.50 -29.26 9.53
N ALA A 232 -63.87 -28.58 8.44
CA ALA A 232 -65.22 -28.58 7.91
C ALA A 232 -65.60 -29.96 7.35
N ARG A 233 -64.70 -30.58 6.57
CA ARG A 233 -64.85 -31.95 6.05
C ARG A 233 -65.01 -32.98 7.16
N LYS A 234 -64.16 -32.93 8.20
CA LYS A 234 -64.25 -33.83 9.38
C LYS A 234 -65.57 -33.68 10.15
N LYS A 235 -66.24 -32.53 10.05
CA LYS A 235 -67.56 -32.28 10.64
C LYS A 235 -68.71 -32.63 9.70
N GLY A 236 -68.43 -33.21 8.53
CA GLY A 236 -69.45 -33.60 7.55
C GLY A 236 -70.03 -32.44 6.74
N ARG A 237 -69.41 -31.24 6.74
CA ARG A 237 -69.88 -30.12 5.91
C ARG A 237 -69.38 -30.29 4.48
N ILE A 238 -70.29 -30.26 3.51
CA ILE A 238 -69.99 -30.32 2.08
C ILE A 238 -69.45 -28.96 1.64
N LEU A 239 -68.24 -28.93 1.06
CA LEU A 239 -67.61 -27.72 0.55
C LEU A 239 -67.90 -27.55 -0.96
N PRO A 240 -67.96 -26.32 -1.50
CA PRO A 240 -68.15 -26.09 -2.94
C PRO A 240 -67.13 -26.83 -3.82
N GLN A 241 -65.88 -26.90 -3.38
CA GLN A 241 -64.81 -27.65 -4.06
C GLN A 241 -65.07 -29.16 -4.14
N ASP A 242 -65.80 -29.70 -3.17
CA ASP A 242 -66.14 -31.13 -3.15
C ASP A 242 -67.31 -31.42 -4.11
N LEU A 243 -68.20 -30.44 -4.34
CA LEU A 243 -69.26 -30.50 -5.35
C LEU A 243 -68.72 -30.38 -6.78
N GLU A 244 -67.80 -29.44 -7.01
CA GLU A 244 -67.07 -29.30 -8.28
C GLU A 244 -66.31 -30.59 -8.62
N ARG A 245 -65.64 -31.20 -7.61
CA ARG A 245 -64.91 -32.46 -7.79
C ARG A 245 -65.82 -33.66 -8.08
N ALA A 246 -67.05 -33.63 -7.57
CA ALA A 246 -68.06 -34.64 -7.84
C ALA A 246 -68.82 -34.41 -9.16
N GLY A 247 -68.55 -33.31 -9.88
CA GLY A 247 -69.24 -32.95 -11.12
C GLY A 247 -70.70 -32.54 -10.92
N LEU A 248 -71.06 -32.10 -9.71
CA LEU A 248 -72.42 -31.74 -9.31
C LEU A 248 -72.64 -30.21 -9.23
N ALA A 249 -71.62 -29.43 -9.60
CA ALA A 249 -71.61 -27.97 -9.64
C ALA A 249 -71.11 -27.47 -10.99
#